data_AF-A0AAE9DL22-F1
#
_entry.id   AF-A0AAE9DL22-F1
#
_cell.length_a   1.000
_cell.length_b   1.000
_cell.length_c   1.000
_cell.angle_alpha   90.00
_cell.angle_beta   90.00
_cell.angle_gamma   90.00
#
_symmetry.space_group_name_H-M   'P 1'
#
loop_
_entity.id
_entity.type
_entity.pdbx_description
1 polymer ?
#
loop_
_entity_poly.entity_id
_entity_poly.type
_entity_poly.pdbx_seq_one_letter_code
_entity_poly.pdbx_strand_id
1 'polypeptide(L)'
;MLFKWLILAAFVSVAWAAKCEDGVDNVIKFTDTTKGKGQIIFTDFEVTTYDENKEPSCRKGQAQFRLPGHFKLHKGFVTVNKPITDETDLELALNVEKDSWMIGKVCVNGKSENSFVPDQLCKFQLCSLAPTVCSLLKVKSSGPIDVTPFVQKEPIDIGALPIPQLGGDWKIGGKIIQNGKTLAGVQIGNGKTWLNIYSEEAKGGSVNYDPVPPGQPNFDHNEL
;
A
#
# COMPACT_ATOMS: atom_id res chain seq x y z
N MET A 1 52.80 7.04 -40.79
CA MET A 1 52.62 5.81 -39.99
C MET A 1 52.80 6.16 -38.52
N LEU A 2 52.10 5.45 -37.64
CA LEU A 2 51.98 5.61 -36.18
C LEU A 2 51.07 6.76 -35.72
N PHE A 3 49.76 6.50 -35.66
CA PHE A 3 49.07 6.06 -34.44
C PHE A 3 49.08 7.19 -33.40
N LYS A 4 48.17 8.18 -33.44
CA LYS A 4 46.70 8.05 -33.47
C LYS A 4 46.14 7.33 -32.24
N TRP A 5 46.79 7.37 -31.07
CA TRP A 5 46.20 6.86 -29.82
C TRP A 5 46.59 7.72 -28.62
N LEU A 6 45.71 7.75 -27.62
CA LEU A 6 45.75 8.47 -26.34
C LEU A 6 45.06 9.84 -26.31
N ILE A 7 43.89 9.96 -26.94
CA ILE A 7 42.77 10.65 -26.30
C ILE A 7 42.05 9.58 -25.46
N LEU A 8 42.58 9.31 -24.27
CA LEU A 8 41.86 8.57 -23.24
C LEU A 8 41.09 9.61 -22.42
N ALA A 9 40.05 10.18 -23.02
CA ALA A 9 39.02 10.89 -22.27
C ALA A 9 38.33 9.84 -21.41
N ALA A 10 38.77 9.72 -20.15
CA ALA A 10 38.08 8.98 -19.12
C ALA A 10 36.71 9.64 -18.93
N PHE A 11 35.73 9.20 -19.70
CA PHE A 11 34.31 9.38 -19.38
C PHE A 11 34.05 8.60 -18.10
N VAL A 12 34.33 9.24 -16.96
CA VAL A 12 33.76 8.82 -15.68
C VAL A 12 32.27 9.14 -15.79
N SER A 13 31.51 8.20 -16.34
CA SER A 13 30.05 8.19 -16.19
C SER A 13 29.77 7.94 -14.72
N VAL A 14 29.71 9.03 -13.94
CA VAL A 14 29.12 9.00 -12.61
C VAL A 14 27.68 8.56 -12.85
N ALA A 15 27.38 7.30 -12.52
CA ALA A 15 26.01 6.83 -12.48
C ALA A 15 25.34 7.62 -11.36
N TRP A 16 24.69 8.73 -11.72
CA TRP A 16 23.78 9.43 -10.83
C TRP A 16 22.66 8.43 -10.54
N ALA A 17 22.77 7.71 -9.43
CA ALA A 17 21.63 7.05 -8.85
C ALA A 17 20.59 8.18 -8.66
N ALA A 18 19.49 8.12 -9.42
CA ALA A 18 18.44 9.11 -9.33
C ALA A 18 18.08 9.26 -7.84
N LYS A 19 18.33 10.44 -7.29
CA LYS A 19 18.07 10.74 -5.89
C LYS A 19 16.56 10.60 -5.69
N CYS A 20 16.14 9.80 -4.71
CA CYS A 20 14.73 9.68 -4.32
C CYS A 20 14.29 11.01 -3.72
N GLU A 21 13.50 11.78 -4.47
CA GLU A 21 12.96 13.08 -4.02
C GLU A 21 11.64 12.86 -3.26
N ASP A 22 11.57 13.45 -2.06
CA ASP A 22 10.40 13.32 -1.20
C ASP A 22 9.18 14.05 -1.77
N GLY A 23 8.01 13.39 -1.72
CA GLY A 23 6.78 13.87 -2.33
C GLY A 23 6.76 13.77 -3.86
N VAL A 24 7.80 13.22 -4.49
CA VAL A 24 7.88 13.05 -5.94
C VAL A 24 8.06 11.57 -6.30
N ASP A 25 9.19 10.98 -5.90
CA ASP A 25 9.55 9.62 -6.29
C ASP A 25 9.01 8.57 -5.31
N ASN A 26 8.87 8.91 -4.03
CA ASN A 26 8.35 8.03 -2.98
C ASN A 26 6.81 8.04 -2.89
N VAL A 27 6.11 8.50 -3.93
CA VAL A 27 4.64 8.62 -3.95
C VAL A 27 3.97 7.41 -4.60
N ILE A 28 3.08 6.78 -3.85
CA ILE A 28 2.14 5.76 -4.31
C ILE A 28 0.80 6.42 -4.60
N LYS A 29 0.38 6.37 -5.87
CA LYS A 29 -0.92 6.89 -6.32
C LYS A 29 -1.96 5.77 -6.31
N PHE A 30 -3.18 6.09 -5.92
CA PHE A 30 -4.32 5.18 -5.98
C PHE A 30 -5.33 5.67 -7.02
N THR A 31 -5.94 4.73 -7.73
CA THR A 31 -6.99 5.00 -8.71
C THR A 31 -8.31 4.41 -8.24
N ASP A 32 -9.39 5.19 -8.36
CA ASP A 32 -10.75 4.71 -8.20
C ASP A 32 -11.11 3.68 -9.28
N THR A 33 -11.50 2.49 -8.84
CA THR A 33 -11.89 1.38 -9.70
C THR A 33 -13.36 1.44 -10.11
N THR A 34 -14.16 2.28 -9.46
CA THR A 34 -15.58 2.47 -9.79
C THR A 34 -15.79 3.42 -10.98
N LYS A 35 -14.73 4.07 -11.46
CA LYS A 35 -14.75 5.04 -12.57
C LYS A 35 -15.72 6.19 -12.30
N GLY A 36 -15.73 6.68 -11.06
CA GLY A 36 -16.60 7.77 -10.59
C GLY A 36 -18.07 7.39 -10.43
N LYS A 37 -18.41 6.09 -10.47
CA LYS A 37 -19.80 5.59 -10.33
C LYS A 37 -20.08 4.99 -8.95
N GLY A 38 -19.07 4.93 -8.08
CA GLY A 38 -19.21 4.45 -6.71
C GLY A 38 -20.12 5.35 -5.87
N GLN A 39 -20.66 4.79 -4.80
CA GLN A 39 -21.30 5.58 -3.75
C GLN A 39 -20.27 6.40 -2.96
N ILE A 40 -19.05 5.88 -2.87
CA ILE A 40 -17.88 6.58 -2.34
C ILE A 40 -16.84 6.62 -3.45
N ILE A 41 -16.30 7.80 -3.70
CA ILE A 41 -15.29 8.03 -4.73
C ILE A 41 -14.03 8.56 -4.05
N PHE A 42 -12.90 7.92 -4.35
CA PHE A 42 -11.58 8.38 -3.96
C PHE A 42 -10.93 9.09 -5.14
N THR A 43 -10.43 10.32 -4.94
CA THR A 43 -9.80 11.12 -5.99
C THR A 43 -8.45 11.64 -5.52
N ASP A 44 -7.46 11.64 -6.41
CA ASP A 44 -6.09 12.10 -6.15
C ASP A 44 -5.49 11.60 -4.83
N PHE A 45 -5.72 10.31 -4.54
CA PHE A 45 -5.27 9.71 -3.30
C PHE A 45 -3.82 9.24 -3.45
N GLU A 46 -2.93 9.81 -2.65
CA GLU A 46 -1.49 9.65 -2.75
C GLU A 46 -0.88 9.44 -1.36
N VAL A 47 -0.02 8.42 -1.24
CA VAL A 47 0.69 8.08 -0.01
C VAL A 47 2.18 8.13 -0.28
N THR A 48 2.93 8.81 0.57
CA THR A 48 4.40 8.78 0.55
C THR A 48 4.93 7.67 1.44
N THR A 49 5.98 6.98 1.00
CA THR A 49 6.65 5.91 1.76
C THR A 49 8.05 6.33 2.22
N TYR A 50 8.43 5.83 3.40
CA TYR A 50 9.70 6.10 4.04
C TYR A 50 10.26 4.83 4.67
N ASP A 51 11.56 4.80 4.91
CA ASP A 51 12.22 3.73 5.66
C ASP A 51 12.12 3.95 7.19
N GLU A 52 12.83 3.11 7.95
CA GLU A 52 12.90 3.16 9.42
C GLU A 52 13.47 4.48 9.95
N ASN A 53 14.32 5.15 9.18
CA ASN A 53 14.93 6.42 9.53
C ASN A 53 14.09 7.62 9.06
N LYS A 54 12.89 7.37 8.53
CA LYS A 54 11.99 8.38 7.94
C LYS A 54 12.59 9.04 6.70
N GLU A 55 13.51 8.38 6.01
CA GLU A 55 14.02 8.81 4.71
C GLU A 55 13.11 8.32 3.58
N PRO A 56 12.92 9.08 2.49
CA PRO A 56 12.03 8.70 1.40
C PRO A 56 12.50 7.40 0.74
N SER A 57 11.58 6.45 0.56
CA SER A 57 11.90 5.09 0.12
C SER A 57 11.57 4.86 -1.35
N CYS A 58 12.60 4.61 -2.16
CA CYS A 58 12.47 4.36 -3.60
C CYS A 58 13.31 3.17 -4.09
N ARG A 59 12.83 2.49 -5.14
CA ARG A 59 13.58 1.52 -5.94
C ARG A 59 13.52 1.93 -7.41
N LYS A 60 14.66 2.25 -8.00
CA LYS A 60 14.77 2.65 -9.43
C LYS A 60 13.87 3.86 -9.79
N GLY A 61 13.82 4.87 -8.90
CA GLY A 61 13.02 6.08 -9.12
C GLY A 61 11.51 5.88 -8.99
N GLN A 62 11.08 4.79 -8.34
CA GLN A 62 9.67 4.54 -8.02
C GLN A 62 9.53 4.26 -6.54
N ALA A 63 8.37 4.60 -5.97
CA ALA A 63 8.07 4.37 -4.57
C ALA A 63 8.26 2.89 -4.22
N GLN A 64 8.98 2.66 -3.11
CA GLN A 64 9.16 1.35 -2.52
C GLN A 64 8.59 1.39 -1.12
N PHE A 65 7.87 0.35 -0.75
CA PHE A 65 7.43 0.14 0.61
C PHE A 65 8.48 -0.68 1.36
N ARG A 66 9.01 -0.17 2.48
CA ARG A 66 10.01 -0.87 3.29
C ARG A 66 9.42 -1.31 4.62
N LEU A 67 9.83 -2.50 5.04
CA LEU A 67 9.44 -3.14 6.28
C LEU A 67 10.70 -3.52 7.07
N PRO A 68 10.86 -3.04 8.31
CA PRO A 68 10.07 -1.95 8.92
C PRO A 68 10.19 -0.62 8.15
N GLY A 69 9.24 0.29 8.36
CA GLY A 69 9.24 1.58 7.68
C GLY A 69 8.01 2.42 7.99
N HIS A 70 7.84 3.53 7.27
CA HIS A 70 6.72 4.44 7.54
C HIS A 70 5.97 4.82 6.27
N PHE A 71 4.71 5.24 6.43
CA PHE A 71 3.95 5.85 5.34
C PHE A 71 3.15 7.05 5.82
N LYS A 72 2.88 7.98 4.92
CA LYS A 72 2.11 9.20 5.22
C LYS A 72 1.15 9.50 4.09
N LEU A 73 -0.09 9.83 4.43
CA LEU A 73 -1.01 10.38 3.43
C LEU A 73 -0.50 11.74 2.97
N HIS A 74 -0.18 11.83 1.68
CA HIS A 74 0.33 13.05 1.06
C HIS A 74 -0.81 13.92 0.55
N LYS A 75 -1.78 13.29 -0.14
CA LYS A 75 -2.94 13.95 -0.74
C LYS A 75 -4.09 12.96 -0.81
N GLY A 76 -5.34 13.43 -0.75
CA GLY A 76 -6.48 12.58 -1.04
C GLY A 76 -7.80 13.26 -0.79
N PHE A 77 -8.76 12.98 -1.67
CA PHE A 77 -10.14 13.44 -1.52
C PHE A 77 -11.12 12.28 -1.50
N VAL A 78 -12.15 12.41 -0.68
CA VAL A 78 -13.27 11.47 -0.61
C VAL A 78 -14.56 12.21 -0.92
N THR A 79 -15.35 11.66 -1.85
CA THR A 79 -16.72 12.12 -2.12
C THR A 79 -17.69 11.02 -1.74
N VAL A 80 -18.66 11.36 -0.89
CA VAL A 80 -19.74 10.46 -0.46
C VAL A 80 -21.02 10.87 -1.18
N ASN A 81 -21.30 10.22 -2.30
CA ASN A 81 -22.49 10.47 -3.13
C ASN A 81 -23.77 10.02 -2.43
N LYS A 82 -23.68 8.91 -1.70
CA LYS A 82 -24.78 8.34 -0.91
C LYS A 82 -24.25 7.98 0.48
N PRO A 83 -24.90 8.48 1.56
CA PRO A 83 -24.46 8.19 2.91
C PRO A 83 -24.69 6.72 3.25
N ILE A 84 -23.79 6.17 4.06
CA ILE A 84 -23.92 4.82 4.61
C ILE A 84 -24.74 4.90 5.89
N THR A 85 -25.88 4.23 5.89
CA THR A 85 -26.82 4.24 7.02
C THR A 85 -26.65 3.05 7.95
N ASP A 86 -25.93 2.02 7.52
CA ASP A 86 -25.76 0.76 8.25
C ASP A 86 -24.28 0.34 8.25
N GLU A 87 -23.63 0.37 9.41
CA GLU A 87 -22.19 0.15 9.53
C GLU A 87 -21.83 -1.31 9.79
N THR A 88 -22.78 -2.14 10.21
CA THR A 88 -22.47 -3.49 10.73
C THR A 88 -21.95 -4.45 9.67
N ASP A 89 -22.16 -4.12 8.40
CA ASP A 89 -21.76 -4.93 7.25
C ASP A 89 -20.78 -4.22 6.30
N LEU A 90 -20.04 -3.22 6.80
CA LEU A 90 -19.09 -2.48 5.96
C LEU A 90 -17.74 -3.20 5.86
N GLU A 91 -17.61 -4.04 4.83
CA GLU A 91 -16.44 -4.87 4.62
C GLU A 91 -15.42 -4.18 3.70
N LEU A 92 -14.15 -4.20 4.10
CA LEU A 92 -13.00 -3.93 3.22
C LEU A 92 -12.52 -5.27 2.65
N ALA A 93 -12.78 -5.50 1.36
CA ALA A 93 -12.41 -6.70 0.64
C ALA A 93 -11.18 -6.46 -0.25
N LEU A 94 -10.07 -7.11 0.06
CA LEU A 94 -8.79 -6.90 -0.62
C LEU A 94 -8.69 -7.68 -1.95
N ASN A 95 -7.91 -7.13 -2.86
CA ASN A 95 -7.41 -7.78 -4.05
C ASN A 95 -5.89 -7.66 -4.06
N VAL A 96 -5.18 -8.76 -3.88
CA VAL A 96 -3.73 -8.78 -3.70
C VAL A 96 -3.15 -9.85 -4.63
N GLU A 97 -2.13 -9.48 -5.39
CA GLU A 97 -1.43 -10.38 -6.31
C GLU A 97 0.07 -10.12 -6.20
N LYS A 98 0.85 -11.19 -6.10
CA LYS A 98 2.31 -11.15 -6.13
C LYS A 98 2.81 -11.45 -7.53
N ASP A 99 3.85 -10.75 -7.97
CA ASP A 99 4.58 -11.09 -9.20
C ASP A 99 5.48 -12.31 -8.95
N SER A 100 4.85 -13.47 -8.85
CA SER A 100 5.49 -14.76 -8.63
C SER A 100 4.65 -15.84 -9.28
N TRP A 101 5.28 -16.68 -10.09
CA TRP A 101 4.62 -17.82 -10.73
C TRP A 101 4.06 -18.84 -9.73
N MET A 102 4.66 -18.92 -8.54
CA MET A 102 4.27 -19.87 -7.50
C MET A 102 3.13 -19.33 -6.62
N ILE A 103 3.12 -18.03 -6.34
CA ILE A 103 2.16 -17.40 -5.40
C ILE A 103 0.99 -16.76 -6.14
N GLY A 104 1.27 -15.97 -7.18
CA GLY A 104 0.25 -15.32 -8.01
C GLY A 104 -0.78 -14.54 -7.20
N LYS A 105 -2.06 -14.86 -7.40
CA LYS A 105 -3.18 -14.21 -6.70
C LYS A 105 -3.24 -14.69 -5.26
N VAL A 106 -3.34 -13.74 -4.34
CA VAL A 106 -3.41 -14.00 -2.91
C VAL A 106 -4.81 -13.72 -2.38
N CYS A 107 -5.35 -12.55 -2.66
CA CYS A 107 -6.72 -12.19 -2.31
C CYS A 107 -7.49 -11.80 -3.57
N VAL A 108 -8.72 -12.28 -3.72
CA VAL A 108 -9.65 -11.88 -4.77
C VAL A 108 -11.00 -11.57 -4.15
N ASN A 109 -11.43 -10.31 -4.25
CA ASN A 109 -12.66 -9.80 -3.65
C ASN A 109 -12.83 -10.20 -2.17
N GLY A 110 -11.75 -10.11 -1.40
CA GLY A 110 -11.74 -10.42 0.02
C GLY A 110 -11.77 -11.90 0.38
N LYS A 111 -11.56 -12.80 -0.58
CA LYS A 111 -11.34 -14.22 -0.35
C LYS A 111 -9.90 -14.58 -0.64
N SER A 112 -9.32 -15.46 0.15
CA SER A 112 -8.02 -16.02 -0.14
C SER A 112 -8.10 -17.02 -1.30
N GLU A 113 -7.10 -16.96 -2.17
CA GLU A 113 -6.91 -17.89 -3.29
C GLU A 113 -5.79 -18.92 -3.01
N ASN A 114 -5.16 -18.87 -1.83
CA ASN A 114 -4.10 -19.81 -1.47
C ASN A 114 -4.17 -20.25 0.00
N SER A 115 -3.52 -21.38 0.30
CA SER A 115 -3.49 -21.96 1.65
C SER A 115 -2.61 -21.19 2.63
N PHE A 116 -1.74 -20.31 2.15
CA PHE A 116 -0.78 -19.58 3.00
C PHE A 116 -1.39 -18.35 3.67
N VAL A 117 -2.47 -17.80 3.10
CA VAL A 117 -3.15 -16.61 3.61
C VAL A 117 -4.56 -16.98 4.03
N PRO A 118 -4.96 -16.86 5.31
CA PRO A 118 -6.34 -17.08 5.72
C PRO A 118 -7.26 -15.96 5.18
N ASP A 119 -8.53 -16.30 4.93
CA ASP A 119 -9.56 -15.35 4.46
C ASP A 119 -9.68 -14.08 5.33
N GLN A 120 -9.40 -14.24 6.63
CA GLN A 120 -9.42 -13.14 7.61
C GLN A 120 -8.40 -12.03 7.30
N LEU A 121 -7.33 -12.35 6.56
CA LEU A 121 -6.36 -11.37 6.08
C LEU A 121 -6.72 -10.75 4.73
N CYS A 122 -7.70 -11.32 4.02
CA CYS A 122 -8.21 -10.76 2.77
C CYS A 122 -9.42 -9.84 3.01
N LYS A 123 -10.09 -9.95 4.15
CA LYS A 123 -11.30 -9.20 4.44
C LYS A 123 -11.36 -8.69 5.87
N PHE A 124 -11.61 -7.39 6.00
CA PHE A 124 -11.65 -6.70 7.29
C PHE A 124 -12.95 -5.93 7.46
N GLN A 125 -13.36 -5.70 8.70
CA GLN A 125 -14.42 -4.76 9.01
C GLN A 125 -13.86 -3.34 8.98
N LEU A 126 -14.31 -2.51 8.03
CA LEU A 126 -13.73 -1.19 7.77
C LEU A 126 -13.83 -0.28 9.01
N CYS A 127 -14.97 -0.29 9.69
CA CYS A 127 -15.20 0.58 10.84
C CYS A 127 -14.41 0.16 12.09
N SER A 128 -14.03 -1.11 12.19
CA SER A 128 -13.12 -1.57 13.24
C SER A 128 -11.68 -1.10 12.99
N LEU A 129 -11.26 -1.04 11.73
CA LEU A 129 -9.92 -0.57 11.36
C LEU A 129 -9.79 0.96 11.37
N ALA A 130 -10.83 1.67 10.90
CA ALA A 130 -10.80 3.11 10.73
C ALA A 130 -12.12 3.77 11.17
N PRO A 131 -12.40 3.88 12.48
CA PRO A 131 -13.65 4.46 13.00
C PRO A 131 -13.93 5.88 12.49
N THR A 132 -12.88 6.70 12.34
CA THR A 132 -12.98 8.08 11.84
C THR A 132 -13.46 8.11 10.38
N VAL A 133 -13.02 7.16 9.56
CA VAL A 133 -13.46 7.07 8.16
C VAL A 133 -14.96 6.73 8.11
N CYS A 134 -15.44 5.79 8.93
CA CYS A 134 -16.86 5.44 8.93
C CYS A 134 -17.77 6.61 9.33
N SER A 135 -17.34 7.44 10.28
CA SER A 135 -18.05 8.66 10.65
C SER A 135 -18.20 9.62 9.47
N LEU A 136 -17.18 9.73 8.61
CA LEU A 136 -17.23 10.54 7.38
C LEU A 136 -18.18 9.95 6.34
N LEU A 137 -18.25 8.62 6.22
CA LEU A 137 -19.10 7.92 5.24
C LEU A 137 -20.61 8.02 5.54
N LYS A 138 -20.99 8.39 6.76
CA LYS A 138 -22.39 8.60 7.18
C LYS A 138 -23.03 9.87 6.63
N VAL A 139 -22.23 10.82 6.15
CA VAL A 139 -22.73 12.13 5.72
C VAL A 139 -22.51 12.28 4.22
N LYS A 140 -23.57 12.65 3.50
CA LYS A 140 -23.44 12.99 2.08
C LYS A 140 -22.56 14.24 1.95
N SER A 141 -21.53 14.17 1.12
CA SER A 141 -20.67 15.31 0.86
C SER A 141 -21.27 16.22 -0.22
N SER A 142 -21.14 17.54 -0.07
CA SER A 142 -21.48 18.52 -1.12
C SER A 142 -20.45 18.57 -2.26
N GLY A 143 -19.28 17.95 -2.08
CA GLY A 143 -18.19 17.86 -3.04
C GLY A 143 -17.02 17.04 -2.46
N PRO A 144 -15.85 17.01 -3.12
CA PRO A 144 -14.68 16.30 -2.61
C PRO A 144 -14.23 16.88 -1.26
N ILE A 145 -14.14 16.02 -0.24
CA ILE A 145 -13.63 16.36 1.09
C ILE A 145 -12.15 16.01 1.12
N ASP A 146 -11.30 16.98 1.43
CA ASP A 146 -9.87 16.76 1.68
C ASP A 146 -9.70 15.94 2.96
N VAL A 147 -9.06 14.77 2.85
CA VAL A 147 -8.85 13.88 3.99
C VAL A 147 -7.50 14.05 4.68
N THR A 148 -6.59 14.84 4.11
CA THR A 148 -5.28 15.12 4.73
C THR A 148 -5.37 15.66 6.17
N PRO A 149 -6.37 16.47 6.57
CA PRO A 149 -6.46 16.94 7.96
C PRO A 149 -6.87 15.85 8.97
N PHE A 150 -7.48 14.76 8.50
CA PHE A 150 -7.93 13.66 9.38
C PHE A 150 -6.86 12.60 9.60
N VAL A 151 -5.75 12.66 8.86
CA VAL A 151 -4.63 11.74 9.01
C VAL A 151 -3.57 12.37 9.91
N GLN A 152 -2.91 11.52 10.71
CA GLN A 152 -1.86 11.97 11.62
C GLN A 152 -0.77 12.74 10.84
N LYS A 153 -0.27 13.83 11.43
CA LYS A 153 0.80 14.64 10.81
C LYS A 153 2.11 13.86 10.66
N GLU A 154 2.30 12.89 11.54
CA GLU A 154 3.46 12.00 11.56
C GLU A 154 3.22 10.77 10.66
N PRO A 155 4.26 10.30 9.96
CA PRO A 155 4.21 9.03 9.25
C PRO A 155 3.80 7.89 10.19
N ILE A 156 2.86 7.07 9.75
CA ILE A 156 2.41 5.88 10.46
C ILE A 156 3.51 4.83 10.33
N ASP A 157 4.00 4.37 11.48
CA ASP A 157 4.97 3.28 11.58
C ASP A 157 4.30 1.95 11.22
N ILE A 158 4.92 1.26 10.26
CA ILE A 158 4.64 -0.13 9.96
C ILE A 158 5.89 -0.89 10.38
N GLY A 159 5.80 -1.45 11.58
CA GLY A 159 6.85 -2.26 12.16
C GLY A 159 7.20 -3.47 11.30
N ALA A 160 8.15 -4.26 11.79
CA ALA A 160 8.57 -5.48 11.13
C ALA A 160 7.40 -6.46 10.99
N LEU A 161 7.25 -7.05 9.80
CA LEU A 161 6.30 -8.13 9.56
C LEU A 161 7.08 -9.44 9.34
N PRO A 162 6.92 -10.46 10.20
CA PRO A 162 7.66 -11.74 10.20
C PRO A 162 7.24 -12.67 9.07
N ILE A 163 7.18 -12.18 7.84
CA ILE A 163 6.71 -12.95 6.69
C ILE A 163 7.76 -12.82 5.59
N PRO A 164 8.71 -13.76 5.50
CA PRO A 164 9.81 -13.73 4.53
C PRO A 164 9.32 -13.61 3.08
N GLN A 165 8.11 -14.12 2.82
CA GLN A 165 7.49 -14.09 1.51
C GLN A 165 6.84 -12.74 1.15
N LEU A 166 6.86 -11.72 2.02
CA LEU A 166 6.36 -10.37 1.70
C LEU A 166 7.27 -9.62 0.75
N GLY A 167 8.57 -9.94 0.71
CA GLY A 167 9.49 -9.31 -0.24
C GLY A 167 9.08 -9.59 -1.70
N GLY A 168 9.08 -8.55 -2.52
CA GLY A 168 8.83 -8.66 -3.96
C GLY A 168 7.94 -7.56 -4.52
N ASP A 169 7.44 -7.79 -5.73
CA ASP A 169 6.59 -6.86 -6.46
C ASP A 169 5.12 -7.31 -6.33
N TRP A 170 4.23 -6.38 -5.95
CA TRP A 170 2.84 -6.66 -5.56
C TRP A 170 1.84 -5.71 -6.23
N LYS A 171 0.69 -6.24 -6.65
CA LYS A 171 -0.51 -5.42 -6.93
C LYS A 171 -1.42 -5.46 -5.73
N ILE A 172 -1.89 -4.29 -5.34
CA ILE A 172 -2.76 -4.12 -4.18
C ILE A 172 -3.96 -3.27 -4.59
N GLY A 173 -5.14 -3.73 -4.21
CA GLY A 173 -6.37 -2.99 -4.30
C GLY A 173 -7.36 -3.44 -3.23
N GLY A 174 -8.43 -2.69 -3.09
CA GLY A 174 -9.47 -2.95 -2.11
C GLY A 174 -10.82 -2.45 -2.59
N LYS A 175 -11.88 -3.09 -2.13
CA LYS A 175 -13.25 -2.68 -2.36
C LYS A 175 -13.95 -2.51 -1.02
N ILE A 176 -14.73 -1.45 -0.89
CA ILE A 176 -15.68 -1.32 0.20
C ILE A 176 -16.97 -1.98 -0.27
N ILE A 177 -17.41 -3.00 0.44
CA ILE A 177 -18.59 -3.81 0.13
C ILE A 177 -19.56 -3.68 1.30
N GLN A 178 -20.85 -3.56 0.98
CA GLN A 178 -21.93 -3.62 1.95
C GLN A 178 -23.05 -4.45 1.36
N ASN A 179 -23.53 -5.46 2.09
CA ASN A 179 -24.61 -6.32 1.62
C ASN A 179 -24.35 -6.91 0.22
N GLY A 180 -23.10 -7.32 -0.03
CA GLY A 180 -22.64 -7.87 -1.33
C GLY A 180 -22.51 -6.84 -2.46
N LYS A 181 -22.82 -5.56 -2.24
CA LYS A 181 -22.71 -4.49 -3.24
C LYS A 181 -21.42 -3.71 -3.04
N THR A 182 -20.66 -3.51 -4.12
CA THR A 182 -19.49 -2.63 -4.11
C THR A 182 -19.92 -1.17 -4.01
N LEU A 183 -19.53 -0.51 -2.92
CA LEU A 183 -19.78 0.92 -2.68
C LEU A 183 -18.64 1.79 -3.20
N ALA A 184 -17.41 1.28 -3.10
CA ALA A 184 -16.18 1.96 -3.47
C ALA A 184 -15.13 0.93 -3.89
N GLY A 185 -14.09 1.37 -4.59
CA GLY A 185 -12.90 0.55 -4.72
C GLY A 185 -11.71 1.34 -5.21
N VAL A 186 -10.53 0.99 -4.69
CA VAL A 186 -9.25 1.63 -5.00
C VAL A 186 -8.24 0.58 -5.38
N GLN A 187 -7.26 0.96 -6.19
CA GLN A 187 -6.11 0.13 -6.51
C GLN A 187 -4.86 1.00 -6.67
N ILE A 188 -3.69 0.43 -6.43
CA ILE A 188 -2.42 1.12 -6.68
C ILE A 188 -2.23 1.31 -8.19
N GLY A 189 -1.86 2.54 -8.57
CA GLY A 189 -1.68 2.95 -9.96
C GLY A 189 -2.91 2.62 -10.81
N ASN A 190 -2.69 2.13 -12.03
CA ASN A 190 -3.76 1.80 -12.97
C ASN A 190 -4.18 0.31 -12.95
N GLY A 191 -3.79 -0.44 -11.91
CA GLY A 191 -4.03 -1.88 -11.80
C GLY A 191 -3.03 -2.76 -12.57
N LYS A 192 -2.13 -2.15 -13.36
CA LYS A 192 -0.96 -2.82 -13.94
C LYS A 192 0.34 -2.45 -13.21
N THR A 193 0.27 -1.52 -12.27
CA THR A 193 1.40 -1.05 -11.47
C THR A 193 1.72 -2.08 -10.40
N TRP A 194 2.97 -2.49 -10.35
CA TRP A 194 3.52 -3.29 -9.27
C TRP A 194 4.21 -2.37 -8.26
N LEU A 195 3.84 -2.48 -6.99
CA LEU A 195 4.53 -1.85 -5.88
C LEU A 195 5.58 -2.80 -5.35
N ASN A 196 6.83 -2.34 -5.26
CA ASN A 196 7.85 -3.13 -4.59
C ASN A 196 7.71 -3.02 -3.07
N ILE A 197 7.64 -4.17 -2.41
CA ILE A 197 7.78 -4.33 -0.96
C ILE A 197 9.15 -4.93 -0.67
N TYR A 198 9.90 -4.25 0.18
CA TYR A 198 11.18 -4.68 0.71
C TYR A 198 11.02 -5.06 2.17
N SER A 199 11.49 -6.25 2.54
CA SER A 199 11.58 -6.73 3.92
C SER A 199 13.02 -7.21 4.16
N GLU A 200 13.60 -6.85 5.31
CA GLU A 200 14.97 -7.24 5.66
C GLU A 200 15.15 -8.76 5.83
N GLU A 201 14.12 -9.46 6.30
CA GLU A 201 14.12 -10.92 6.44
C GLU A 201 14.28 -11.65 5.10
N ALA A 202 13.78 -11.06 4.01
CA ALA A 202 13.92 -11.63 2.67
C ALA A 202 15.39 -11.68 2.19
N LYS A 203 16.32 -11.03 2.91
CA LYS A 203 17.78 -11.12 2.69
C LYS A 203 18.51 -12.02 3.69
N GLY A 204 17.80 -12.70 4.59
CA GLY A 204 18.39 -13.54 5.65
C GLY A 204 18.89 -12.75 6.86
N GLY A 205 18.41 -11.52 7.07
CA GLY A 205 18.62 -10.78 8.32
C GLY A 205 17.68 -11.26 9.43
N SER A 206 18.14 -11.23 10.68
CA SER A 206 17.29 -11.43 11.86
C SER A 206 16.72 -10.08 12.29
N VAL A 207 15.40 -9.91 12.22
CA VAL A 207 14.72 -8.73 12.75
C VAL A 207 14.23 -9.02 14.16
N ASN A 208 14.47 -8.09 15.08
CA ASN A 208 14.00 -8.22 16.46
C ASN A 208 12.56 -7.69 16.51
N TYR A 209 11.57 -8.58 16.65
CA TYR A 209 10.17 -8.15 16.73
C TYR A 209 9.88 -7.62 18.13
N ASP A 210 9.36 -6.39 18.18
CA ASP A 210 8.68 -5.96 19.38
C ASP A 210 7.45 -6.85 19.60
N PRO A 211 7.15 -7.25 20.85
CA PRO A 211 6.03 -8.12 21.14
C PRO A 211 4.72 -7.48 20.67
N VAL A 212 3.92 -8.27 19.93
CA VAL A 212 2.59 -7.88 19.46
C VAL A 212 1.76 -7.41 20.66
N PRO A 213 1.12 -6.22 20.60
CA PRO A 213 0.26 -5.75 21.67
C PRO A 213 -0.84 -6.77 21.99
N PRO A 214 -1.17 -7.01 23.28
CA PRO A 214 -2.20 -7.97 23.64
C PRO A 214 -3.54 -7.61 22.99
N GLY A 215 -4.12 -8.54 22.22
CA GLY A 215 -5.42 -8.40 21.56
C GLY A 215 -5.41 -8.42 20.03
N GLN A 216 -4.25 -8.50 19.38
CA GLN A 216 -4.16 -8.80 17.93
C GLN A 216 -4.06 -10.30 17.67
N PRO A 217 -4.49 -10.80 16.49
CA PRO A 217 -4.38 -12.22 16.14
C PRO A 217 -2.92 -12.68 16.27
N ASN A 218 -2.71 -13.67 17.13
CA ASN A 218 -1.43 -14.34 17.29
C ASN A 218 -1.27 -15.30 16.10
N PHE A 219 -0.38 -14.96 15.16
CA PHE A 219 -0.03 -15.85 14.07
C PHE A 219 1.05 -16.79 14.60
N ASP A 220 0.68 -18.04 14.92
CA ASP A 220 1.67 -19.07 15.25
C ASP A 220 2.43 -19.44 13.97
N HIS A 221 3.67 -18.99 13.88
CA HIS A 221 4.51 -19.10 12.70
C HIS A 221 5.25 -20.45 12.60
N ASN A 222 5.05 -21.37 13.55
CA ASN A 222 5.64 -22.72 13.46
C ASN A 222 4.87 -23.67 12.53
N GLU A 223 3.75 -23.24 11.94
CA GLU A 223 2.90 -24.06 11.05
C GLU A 223 2.96 -23.66 9.56
N LEU A 224 3.94 -22.84 9.13
CA LEU A 224 4.17 -22.49 7.72
C LEU A 224 5.43 -23.16 7.13
#